data_AF-A0A2D4LG03-F1
#
_entry.id   AF-A0A2D4LG03-F1
#
_cell.length_a   1.000
_cell.length_b   1.000
_cell.length_c   1.000
_cell.angle_alpha   90.00
_cell.angle_beta   90.00
_cell.angle_gamma   90.00
#
_symmetry.space_group_name_H-M   'P 1'
#
loop_
_entity.id
_entity.type
_entity.pdbx_description
1 polymer ?
#
loop_
_entity_poly.entity_id
_entity_poly.type
_entity_poly.pdbx_seq_one_letter_code
_entity_poly.pdbx_strand_id
1 'polypeptide(L)'
;RFADVVPTKLPHATTMDVTFKGFFIPKGMYILPLLTSVLRDESQWEKPHEFYPEHFLDSKGAFVKRNAFMPFSAGQRVCAGETLAKMELFLFFTSLLQRFTFQPPPGTSKDDLDLTPVVGLTSTPIPYKTCAVLR
;
A
#
# COMPACT_ATOMS: atom_id res chain seq x y z
N ARG A 1 2.38 1.45 0.19
CA ARG A 1 2.15 2.28 1.40
C ARG A 1 1.22 3.42 1.05
N PHE A 2 1.69 4.45 0.33
CA PHE A 2 0.90 5.64 -0.05
C PHE A 2 -0.43 5.30 -0.74
N ALA A 3 -0.40 4.48 -1.79
CA ALA A 3 -1.59 4.12 -2.56
C ALA A 3 -2.66 3.35 -1.75
N ASP A 4 -2.27 2.68 -0.65
CA ASP A 4 -3.18 1.98 0.26
C ASP A 4 -4.32 1.21 -0.44
N VAL A 5 -3.95 0.37 -1.42
CA VAL A 5 -4.88 -0.25 -2.39
C VAL A 5 -5.94 -1.10 -1.71
N VAL A 6 -5.65 -1.67 -0.53
CA VAL A 6 -6.60 -2.47 0.24
C VAL A 6 -6.66 -1.88 1.66
N PRO A 7 -7.51 -0.85 1.89
CA PRO A 7 -7.58 -0.12 3.16
C PRO A 7 -7.96 -1.02 4.35
N THR A 8 -8.87 -1.95 4.11
CA THR A 8 -9.29 -2.98 5.05
C THR A 8 -8.94 -4.35 4.48
N LYS A 9 -8.41 -5.23 5.32
CA LYS A 9 -8.23 -6.63 4.91
C LYS A 9 -9.59 -7.29 4.71
N LEU A 10 -9.63 -8.42 4.02
CA LEU A 10 -10.79 -9.30 4.02
C LEU A 10 -11.21 -9.69 5.45
N PRO A 11 -12.52 -9.87 5.69
CA PRO A 11 -13.03 -10.26 6.99
C PRO A 11 -12.37 -11.53 7.52
N HIS A 12 -12.03 -11.50 8.81
CA HIS A 12 -11.65 -12.63 9.61
C HIS A 12 -12.79 -12.99 10.58
N ALA A 13 -12.75 -14.19 11.16
CA ALA A 13 -13.59 -14.55 12.29
C ALA A 13 -12.76 -15.26 13.35
N THR A 14 -13.06 -15.03 14.63
CA THR A 14 -12.42 -15.73 15.74
C THR A 14 -12.85 -17.21 15.76
N THR A 15 -11.91 -18.13 16.00
CA THR A 15 -12.20 -19.58 16.06
C THR A 15 -12.56 -20.07 17.47
N MET A 16 -12.30 -19.23 18.47
CA MET A 16 -12.59 -19.42 19.89
C MET A 16 -12.75 -18.06 20.56
N ASP A 17 -13.21 -18.05 21.80
CA ASP A 17 -13.23 -16.82 22.61
C ASP A 17 -11.79 -16.32 22.84
N VAL A 18 -11.59 -15.01 22.72
CA VAL A 18 -10.27 -14.37 22.86
C VAL A 18 -10.40 -13.13 23.72
N THR A 19 -9.48 -12.95 24.68
CA THR A 19 -9.29 -11.65 25.32
C THR A 19 -8.14 -10.92 24.62
N PHE A 20 -8.42 -9.79 23.98
CA PHE A 20 -7.43 -9.00 23.27
C PHE A 20 -7.41 -7.57 23.80
N LYS A 21 -6.24 -7.11 24.27
CA LYS A 21 -6.05 -5.78 24.88
C LYS A 21 -7.11 -5.45 25.96
N GLY A 22 -7.51 -6.45 26.76
CA GLY A 22 -8.52 -6.31 27.82
C GLY A 22 -9.97 -6.46 27.36
N PHE A 23 -10.23 -6.59 26.05
CA PHE A 23 -11.58 -6.80 25.51
C PHE A 23 -11.86 -8.28 25.29
N PHE A 24 -13.01 -8.75 25.78
CA PHE A 24 -13.51 -10.09 25.47
C PHE A 24 -14.17 -10.09 24.09
N ILE A 25 -13.71 -10.98 23.21
CA ILE A 25 -14.20 -11.17 21.84
C ILE A 25 -14.70 -12.61 21.75
N PRO A 26 -16.01 -12.84 21.55
CA PRO A 26 -16.55 -14.20 21.49
C PRO A 26 -16.09 -14.92 20.22
N LYS A 27 -16.14 -16.25 20.26
CA LYS A 27 -15.98 -17.13 19.10
C LYS A 27 -16.96 -16.77 17.99
N GLY A 28 -16.49 -16.80 16.75
CA GLY A 28 -17.31 -16.50 15.57
C GLY A 28 -17.49 -15.00 15.30
N MET A 29 -16.89 -14.12 16.11
CA MET A 29 -16.95 -12.68 15.89
C MET A 29 -16.15 -12.29 14.66
N TYR A 30 -16.79 -11.53 13.75
CA TYR A 30 -16.12 -10.98 12.59
C TYR A 30 -15.18 -9.85 12.97
N ILE A 31 -13.96 -9.90 12.45
CA ILE A 31 -12.92 -8.89 12.65
C ILE A 31 -12.51 -8.37 11.28
N LEU A 32 -12.51 -7.05 11.12
CA LEU A 32 -12.06 -6.38 9.91
C LEU A 32 -10.77 -5.60 10.22
N PRO A 33 -9.58 -6.13 9.89
CA PRO A 33 -8.33 -5.41 10.11
C PRO A 33 -8.27 -4.14 9.24
N LEU A 34 -8.10 -2.98 9.88
CA LEU A 34 -7.92 -1.69 9.19
C LEU A 34 -6.44 -1.47 8.86
N LEU A 35 -6.00 -1.88 7.68
CA LEU A 35 -4.60 -1.78 7.24
C LEU A 35 -4.16 -0.33 7.01
N THR A 36 -5.08 0.55 6.60
CA THR A 36 -4.82 2.00 6.51
C THR A 36 -4.24 2.57 7.79
N SER A 37 -4.74 2.11 8.95
CA SER A 37 -4.31 2.64 10.24
C SER A 37 -2.81 2.45 10.46
N VAL A 38 -2.24 1.31 10.06
CA VAL A 38 -0.81 1.04 10.22
C VAL A 38 0.04 1.60 9.07
N LEU A 39 -0.52 1.70 7.87
CA LEU A 39 0.17 2.27 6.69
C LEU A 39 0.25 3.80 6.73
N ARG A 40 -0.57 4.45 7.58
CA ARG A 40 -0.62 5.90 7.83
C ARG A 40 -0.36 6.29 9.29
N ASP A 41 0.10 5.36 10.12
CA ASP A 41 0.41 5.62 11.53
C ASP A 41 1.51 6.70 11.67
N GLU A 42 1.15 7.85 12.24
CA GLU A 42 2.06 9.00 12.42
C GLU A 42 3.23 8.68 13.36
N SER A 43 3.09 7.67 14.24
CA SER A 43 4.21 7.20 15.07
C SER A 43 5.22 6.35 14.29
N GLN A 44 4.83 5.83 13.13
CA GLN A 44 5.63 4.90 12.32
C GLN A 44 6.17 5.53 11.03
N TRP A 45 5.58 6.61 10.54
CA TRP A 45 5.92 7.25 9.28
C TRP A 45 6.08 8.75 9.48
N GLU A 46 7.17 9.33 8.97
CA GLU A 46 7.47 10.77 9.10
C GLU A 46 6.47 11.63 8.34
N LYS A 47 6.12 11.21 7.12
CA LYS A 47 5.17 11.90 6.23
C LYS A 47 4.06 10.94 5.77
N PRO A 48 3.19 10.47 6.68
CA PRO A 48 2.27 9.36 6.42
C PRO A 48 1.32 9.62 5.24
N HIS A 49 1.01 10.88 4.96
CA HIS A 49 0.10 11.29 3.90
C HIS A 49 0.81 11.73 2.61
N GLU A 50 2.13 11.61 2.51
CA GLU A 50 2.89 12.01 1.32
C GLU A 50 3.53 10.80 0.63
N PHE A 51 3.69 10.90 -0.70
CA PHE A 51 4.55 9.98 -1.44
C PHE A 51 6.01 10.34 -1.14
N TYR A 52 6.58 9.64 -0.18
CA TYR A 52 7.92 9.92 0.36
C TYR A 52 8.74 8.62 0.40
N PRO A 53 9.57 8.34 -0.63
CA PRO A 53 10.38 7.12 -0.73
C PRO A 53 11.34 6.89 0.44
N GLU A 54 11.83 7.98 1.06
CA GLU A 54 12.78 7.99 2.17
C GLU A 54 12.26 7.26 3.41
N HIS A 55 10.95 7.03 3.52
CA HIS A 55 10.39 6.11 4.52
C HIS A 55 11.02 4.71 4.53
N PHE A 56 11.58 4.29 3.38
CA PHE A 56 12.20 2.99 3.17
C PHE A 56 13.72 3.07 3.01
N LEU A 57 14.34 4.22 3.33
CA LEU A 57 15.78 4.42 3.24
C LEU A 57 16.35 4.76 4.62
N ASP A 58 17.54 4.26 4.93
CA ASP A 58 18.31 4.74 6.07
C ASP A 58 19.12 6.00 5.74
N SER A 59 19.81 6.56 6.74
CA SER A 59 20.68 7.74 6.57
C SER A 59 21.80 7.58 5.55
N LYS A 60 22.14 6.35 5.13
CA LYS A 60 23.15 6.03 4.12
C LYS A 60 22.53 5.73 2.76
N GLY A 61 21.21 5.80 2.63
CA GLY A 61 20.46 5.48 1.41
C GLY A 61 20.24 3.99 1.17
N ALA A 62 20.52 3.11 2.14
CA ALA A 62 20.24 1.69 2.01
C ALA A 62 18.75 1.40 2.28
N PHE A 63 18.19 0.42 1.57
CA PHE A 63 16.80 0.03 1.75
C PHE A 63 16.57 -0.60 3.13
N VAL A 64 15.52 -0.14 3.82
CA VAL A 64 15.06 -0.71 5.09
C VAL A 64 13.55 -0.96 5.01
N LYS A 65 13.15 -2.21 5.24
CA LYS A 65 11.73 -2.57 5.39
C LYS A 65 11.26 -2.29 6.81
N ARG A 66 10.25 -1.42 6.97
CA ARG A 66 9.59 -1.17 8.25
C ARG A 66 8.58 -2.25 8.60
N ASN A 67 8.46 -2.61 9.89
CA ASN A 67 7.45 -3.57 10.37
C ASN A 67 6.01 -3.07 10.14
N ALA A 68 5.78 -1.75 10.19
CA ALA A 68 4.49 -1.13 9.87
C ALA A 68 4.10 -1.28 8.37
N PHE A 69 5.01 -1.72 7.51
CA PHE A 69 4.71 -1.99 6.11
C PHE A 69 3.98 -3.33 5.93
N MET A 70 2.66 -3.30 6.12
CA MET A 70 1.78 -4.49 6.03
C MET A 70 0.71 -4.42 4.93
N PRO A 71 1.05 -4.13 3.66
CA PRO A 71 0.06 -4.09 2.57
C PRO A 71 -0.54 -5.45 2.24
N PHE A 72 0.12 -6.55 2.64
CA PHE A 72 -0.35 -7.93 2.46
C PHE A 72 -0.95 -8.52 3.74
N SER A 73 -1.20 -7.67 4.75
CA SER A 73 -1.53 -8.06 6.12
C SER A 73 -0.44 -8.92 6.77
N ALA A 74 -0.80 -9.74 7.75
CA ALA A 74 0.09 -10.58 8.55
C ALA A 74 -0.60 -11.87 9.03
N GLY A 75 0.18 -12.75 9.66
CA GLY A 75 -0.28 -14.00 10.28
C GLY A 75 -0.54 -15.12 9.27
N GLN A 76 -1.25 -16.17 9.71
CA GLN A 76 -1.52 -17.38 8.91
C GLN A 76 -2.32 -17.11 7.62
N ARG A 77 -2.95 -15.95 7.52
CA ARG A 77 -3.69 -15.50 6.33
C ARG A 77 -3.05 -14.25 5.72
N VAL A 78 -1.73 -14.11 5.84
CA VAL A 78 -0.98 -13.18 4.98
C VAL A 78 -1.25 -13.54 3.51
N CYS A 79 -1.25 -12.55 2.62
CA CYS A 79 -1.52 -12.80 1.20
C CYS A 79 -0.60 -13.89 0.64
N ALA A 80 -1.17 -15.02 0.21
CA ALA A 80 -0.42 -16.12 -0.39
C ALA A 80 0.33 -15.70 -1.68
N GLY A 81 -0.16 -14.64 -2.35
CA GLY A 81 0.45 -14.06 -3.54
C GLY A 81 1.54 -13.02 -3.26
N GLU A 82 1.92 -12.73 -2.01
CA GLU A 82 2.88 -11.65 -1.68
C GLU A 82 4.20 -11.78 -2.48
N THR A 83 4.77 -12.98 -2.57
CA THR A 83 6.03 -13.21 -3.28
C THR A 83 5.88 -12.93 -4.78
N LEU A 84 4.81 -13.44 -5.40
CA LEU A 84 4.53 -13.21 -6.82
C LEU A 84 4.31 -11.72 -7.10
N ALA A 85 3.46 -11.07 -6.30
CA ALA A 85 3.17 -9.64 -6.44
C ALA A 85 4.45 -8.78 -6.32
N LYS A 86 5.37 -9.11 -5.40
CA LYS A 86 6.67 -8.41 -5.29
C LYS A 86 7.52 -8.57 -6.54
N MET A 87 7.59 -9.78 -7.09
CA MET A 87 8.32 -10.04 -8.33
C MET A 87 7.72 -9.26 -9.50
N GLU A 88 6.40 -9.32 -9.67
CA GLU A 88 5.68 -8.60 -10.73
C GLU A 88 5.87 -7.09 -10.60
N LEU A 89 5.68 -6.53 -9.40
CA LEU A 89 5.87 -5.10 -9.15
C LEU A 89 7.29 -4.66 -9.51
N PHE A 90 8.31 -5.39 -9.07
CA PHE A 90 9.69 -5.06 -9.39
C PHE A 90 9.94 -5.14 -10.90
N LEU A 91 9.64 -6.29 -11.52
CA LEU A 91 9.95 -6.54 -12.92
C LEU A 91 9.21 -5.60 -13.86
N PHE A 92 7.89 -5.41 -13.69
CA PHE A 92 7.12 -4.52 -14.55
C PHE A 92 7.54 -3.06 -14.36
N PHE A 93 7.67 -2.60 -13.11
CA PHE A 93 8.05 -1.21 -12.84
C PHE A 93 9.43 -0.88 -13.40
N THR A 94 10.45 -1.72 -13.15
CA THR A 94 11.79 -1.47 -13.67
C THR A 94 11.84 -1.59 -15.18
N SER A 95 11.16 -2.58 -15.79
CA SER A 95 11.17 -2.77 -17.25
C SER A 95 10.52 -1.59 -17.98
N LEU A 96 9.41 -1.07 -17.44
CA LEU A 96 8.74 0.11 -17.98
C LEU A 96 9.63 1.35 -17.90
N LEU A 97 10.26 1.63 -16.74
CA LEU A 97 11.12 2.80 -16.54
C LEU A 97 12.50 2.70 -17.21
N GLN A 98 12.97 1.49 -17.50
CA GLN A 98 14.17 1.27 -18.30
C GLN A 98 13.95 1.65 -19.77
N ARG A 99 12.76 1.40 -20.32
CA ARG A 99 12.45 1.64 -21.74
C ARG A 99 11.76 2.97 -22.01
N PHE A 100 10.94 3.46 -21.08
CA PHE A 100 10.11 4.63 -21.29
C PHE A 100 10.34 5.69 -20.22
N THR A 101 10.27 6.94 -20.64
CA THR A 101 10.07 8.09 -19.76
C THR A 101 8.58 8.40 -19.75
N PHE A 102 7.96 8.39 -18.57
CA PHE A 102 6.57 8.79 -18.39
C PHE A 102 6.48 10.29 -18.13
N GLN A 103 5.62 10.97 -18.88
CA GLN A 103 5.41 12.41 -18.77
C GLN A 103 3.92 12.77 -18.83
N PRO A 104 3.51 13.94 -18.31
CA PRO A 104 2.15 14.44 -18.49
C PRO A 104 1.79 14.55 -19.98
N PRO A 105 0.52 14.31 -20.36
CA PRO A 105 0.04 14.61 -21.71
C PRO A 105 0.25 16.09 -22.10
N PRO A 106 0.35 16.41 -23.40
CA PRO A 106 0.43 17.80 -23.86
C PRO A 106 -0.69 18.67 -23.28
N GLY A 107 -0.34 19.82 -22.74
CA GLY A 107 -1.30 20.75 -22.12
C GLY A 107 -1.68 20.41 -20.68
N THR A 108 -1.04 19.42 -20.06
CA THR A 108 -1.19 19.10 -18.62
C THR A 108 0.17 19.10 -17.93
N SER A 109 0.17 19.26 -16.61
CA SER A 109 1.33 19.28 -15.74
C SER A 109 1.22 18.19 -14.67
N LYS A 110 2.26 18.04 -13.84
CA LYS A 110 2.22 17.13 -12.69
C LYS A 110 1.28 17.60 -11.60
N ASP A 111 1.08 18.92 -11.49
CA ASP A 111 0.23 19.53 -10.47
C ASP A 111 -1.26 19.31 -10.77
N ASP A 112 -1.59 18.96 -12.02
CA ASP A 112 -2.94 18.58 -12.44
C ASP A 112 -3.30 17.12 -12.07
N LEU A 113 -2.36 16.35 -11.50
CA LEU A 113 -2.61 14.98 -11.06
C LEU A 113 -3.32 14.99 -9.70
N ASP A 114 -4.62 14.72 -9.72
CA ASP A 114 -5.37 14.45 -8.50
C ASP A 114 -5.06 13.03 -8.01
N LEU A 115 -4.46 12.95 -6.81
CA LEU A 115 -4.06 11.71 -6.15
C LEU A 115 -5.16 11.15 -5.23
N THR A 116 -6.35 11.76 -5.21
CA THR A 116 -7.49 11.30 -4.44
C THR A 116 -7.90 9.91 -4.94
N PRO A 117 -7.92 8.87 -4.08
CA PRO A 117 -8.32 7.54 -4.50
C PRO A 117 -9.84 7.45 -4.63
N VAL A 118 -10.29 6.67 -5.61
CA VAL A 118 -11.66 6.14 -5.64
C VAL A 118 -11.73 5.00 -4.63
N VAL A 119 -12.41 5.25 -3.52
CA VAL A 119 -12.50 4.28 -2.40
C VAL A 119 -13.62 3.28 -2.66
N GLY A 120 -13.27 2.00 -2.73
CA GLY A 120 -14.19 0.86 -2.72
C GLY A 120 -13.61 -0.29 -1.89
N LEU A 121 -13.92 -1.54 -2.28
CA LEU A 121 -13.22 -2.70 -1.69
C LEU A 121 -11.70 -2.61 -1.91
N THR A 122 -11.30 -2.08 -3.07
CA THR A 122 -9.95 -1.63 -3.35
C THR A 122 -9.95 -0.12 -3.59
N SER A 123 -8.88 0.57 -3.18
CA SER A 123 -8.63 1.97 -3.54
C SER A 123 -7.85 2.03 -4.85
N THR A 124 -8.43 2.67 -5.86
CA THR A 124 -7.80 2.87 -7.17
C THR A 124 -7.54 4.35 -7.42
N PRO A 125 -6.53 4.73 -8.21
CA PRO A 125 -6.43 6.11 -8.67
C PRO A 125 -7.65 6.48 -9.52
N ILE A 126 -8.00 7.76 -9.56
CA ILE A 126 -8.93 8.26 -10.57
C ILE A 126 -8.35 8.01 -11.98
N PRO A 127 -9.18 7.85 -13.02
CA PRO A 127 -8.68 7.69 -14.38
C PRO A 127 -7.79 8.86 -14.79
N TYR A 128 -6.56 8.58 -15.19
CA TYR A 128 -5.59 9.56 -15.67
C TYR A 128 -4.93 9.09 -16.97
N LYS A 129 -4.33 10.03 -17.70
CA LYS A 129 -3.57 9.76 -18.92
C LYS A 129 -2.11 10.15 -18.70
N THR A 130 -1.20 9.44 -19.36
CA THR A 130 0.23 9.75 -19.40
C THR A 130 0.79 9.40 -20.78
N CYS A 131 1.86 10.08 -21.17
CA CYS A 131 2.63 9.73 -22.36
C CYS A 131 3.84 8.88 -21.95
N ALA A 132 3.98 7.71 -22.55
CA ALA A 132 5.20 6.90 -22.45
C ALA A 132 6.08 7.17 -23.69
N VAL A 133 7.18 7.88 -23.50
CA VAL A 133 8.14 8.22 -24.57
C VAL A 133 9.32 7.27 -24.47
N LEU A 134 9.72 6.63 -25.58
CA LEU A 134 10.87 5.74 -25.60
C LEU A 134 12.14 6.52 -25.17
N ARG A 135 12.93 5.93 -24.27
CA ARG A 135 14.23 6.48 -23.83
C ARG A 135 15.30 6.32 -24.90
#